data_AF-A0A6N4AI41-F1
#
_entry.id   AF-A0A6N4AI41-F1
#
_cell.length_a   1.000
_cell.length_b   1.000
_cell.length_c   1.000
_cell.angle_alpha   90.00
_cell.angle_beta   90.00
_cell.angle_gamma   90.00
#
_symmetry.space_group_name_H-M   'P 1'
#
loop_
_entity.id
_entity.type
_entity.pdbx_description
1 polymer ?
#
loop_
_entity_poly.entity_id
_entity_poly.type
_entity_poly.pdbx_seq_one_letter_code
_entity_poly.pdbx_strand_id
1 'polypeptide(L)'
;MEQVKALNDFFAAIEKDGRISITHIGIYAALLEYRMRNNFINPVVLFSHDIMGIAKISAVKTYYKCIRELNDYGYIKYIPSYKNNQGSKVFFNS
;
A
#
# COMPACT_ATOMS: atom_id res chain seq x y z
N MET A 1 -13.85 4.49 11.26
CA MET A 1 -14.52 3.17 11.14
C MET A 1 -14.09 2.45 9.87
N GLU A 2 -14.02 3.14 8.72
CA GLU A 2 -13.57 2.54 7.46
C GLU A 2 -12.12 2.01 7.48
N GLN A 3 -11.18 2.65 8.17
CA GLN A 3 -9.79 2.16 8.21
C GLN A 3 -9.64 0.85 8.98
N VAL A 4 -10.38 0.68 10.08
CA VAL A 4 -10.35 -0.54 10.88
C VAL A 4 -10.96 -1.69 10.08
N LYS A 5 -12.04 -1.42 9.35
CA LYS A 5 -12.64 -2.38 8.42
C LYS A 5 -11.64 -2.78 7.32
N ALA A 6 -11.03 -1.82 6.61
CA ALA A 6 -10.08 -2.11 5.54
C ALA A 6 -8.83 -2.87 6.01
N LEU A 7 -8.39 -2.66 7.26
CA LEU A 7 -7.31 -3.43 7.87
C LEU A 7 -7.74 -4.85 8.22
N ASN A 8 -8.93 -5.01 8.83
CA ASN A 8 -9.49 -6.32 9.15
C ASN A 8 -9.75 -7.16 7.89
N ASP A 9 -10.32 -6.57 6.86
CA ASP A 9 -10.60 -7.21 5.57
C ASP A 9 -9.29 -7.69 4.91
N PHE A 10 -8.24 -6.86 4.98
CA PHE A 10 -6.91 -7.26 4.51
C PHE A 10 -6.35 -8.43 5.30
N PHE A 11 -6.37 -8.38 6.63
CA PHE A 11 -5.89 -9.48 7.47
C PHE A 11 -6.64 -10.79 7.23
N ALA A 12 -7.97 -10.71 7.02
CA ALA A 12 -8.77 -11.87 6.62
C ALA A 12 -8.36 -12.41 5.24
N ALA A 13 -8.10 -11.52 4.27
CA ALA A 13 -7.72 -11.91 2.91
C ALA A 13 -6.30 -12.51 2.80
N ILE A 14 -5.38 -12.16 3.71
CA ILE A 14 -4.01 -12.69 3.73
C ILE A 14 -3.80 -13.88 4.67
N GLU A 15 -4.81 -14.26 5.49
CA GLU A 15 -4.67 -15.25 6.58
C GLU A 15 -3.98 -16.55 6.14
N LYS A 16 -4.28 -17.02 4.93
CA LYS A 16 -3.74 -18.26 4.36
C LYS A 16 -2.78 -18.02 3.19
N ASP A 17 -2.44 -16.77 2.91
CA ASP A 17 -1.52 -16.43 1.82
C ASP A 17 -0.06 -16.38 2.32
N GLY A 18 0.66 -17.49 2.15
CA GLY A 18 2.07 -17.60 2.50
C GLY A 18 3.02 -16.73 1.65
N ARG A 19 2.53 -16.05 0.61
CA ARG A 19 3.35 -15.10 -0.19
C ARG A 19 3.49 -13.75 0.52
N ILE A 20 2.59 -13.44 1.45
CA ILE A 20 2.57 -12.18 2.18
C ILE A 20 3.57 -12.22 3.34
N SER A 21 4.50 -11.27 3.32
CA SER A 21 5.49 -11.07 4.39
C SER A 21 5.13 -9.90 5.30
N ILE A 22 5.82 -9.78 6.43
CA ILE A 22 5.67 -8.63 7.34
C ILE A 22 5.91 -7.28 6.64
N THR A 23 6.76 -7.25 5.61
CA THR A 23 7.00 -6.05 4.81
C THR A 23 5.79 -5.66 3.96
N HIS A 24 5.07 -6.63 3.40
CA HIS A 24 3.82 -6.38 2.68
C HIS A 24 2.78 -5.78 3.63
N ILE A 25 2.65 -6.35 4.83
CA ILE A 25 1.74 -5.85 5.88
C ILE A 25 2.11 -4.41 6.26
N GLY A 26 3.40 -4.14 6.49
CA GLY A 26 3.90 -2.80 6.82
C GLY A 26 3.62 -1.77 5.72
N ILE A 27 3.80 -2.15 4.44
CA ILE A 27 3.46 -1.26 3.31
C ILE A 27 1.96 -1.03 3.22
N TYR A 28 1.13 -2.07 3.34
CA TYR A 28 -0.32 -1.92 3.30
C TYR A 28 -0.84 -1.01 4.42
N ALA A 29 -0.35 -1.21 5.65
CA ALA A 29 -0.68 -0.34 6.79
C ALA A 29 -0.22 1.11 6.55
N ALA A 30 0.97 1.32 5.99
CA ALA A 30 1.46 2.65 5.65
C ALA A 30 0.62 3.33 4.55
N LEU A 31 0.16 2.57 3.56
CA LEU A 31 -0.76 3.07 2.53
C LEU A 31 -2.10 3.49 3.14
N LEU A 32 -2.66 2.69 4.06
CA LEU A 32 -3.91 3.03 4.77
C LEU A 32 -3.76 4.28 5.64
N GLU A 33 -2.66 4.37 6.39
CA GLU A 33 -2.36 5.54 7.22
C GLU A 33 -2.18 6.80 6.36
N TYR A 34 -1.47 6.70 5.25
CA TYR A 34 -1.33 7.79 4.29
C TYR A 34 -2.69 8.19 3.70
N ARG A 35 -3.53 7.23 3.32
CA ARG A 35 -4.91 7.49 2.85
C ARG A 35 -5.74 8.23 3.89
N MET A 36 -5.66 7.83 5.16
CA MET A 36 -6.39 8.46 6.26
C MET A 36 -5.99 9.93 6.45
N ARG A 37 -4.67 10.23 6.38
CA ARG A 37 -4.17 11.61 6.46
C ARG A 37 -4.59 12.49 5.28
N ASN A 38 -4.96 11.88 4.16
CA ASN A 38 -5.36 12.54 2.91
C ASN A 38 -6.86 12.41 2.62
N ASN A 39 -7.70 12.50 3.66
CA ASN A 39 -9.17 12.55 3.56
C ASN A 39 -9.82 11.35 2.85
N PHE A 40 -9.24 10.14 2.98
CA PHE A 40 -9.81 8.89 2.47
C PHE A 40 -10.04 8.84 0.94
N ILE A 41 -9.36 9.69 0.18
CA ILE A 41 -9.49 9.74 -1.28
C ILE A 41 -9.03 8.41 -1.90
N ASN A 42 -9.80 7.91 -2.88
CA ASN A 42 -9.49 6.73 -3.67
C ASN A 42 -9.62 7.13 -5.17
N PRO A 43 -8.56 7.10 -5.98
CA PRO A 43 -7.21 6.64 -5.67
C PRO A 43 -6.40 7.57 -4.79
N VAL A 44 -5.48 6.98 -4.02
CA VAL A 44 -4.42 7.70 -3.32
C VAL A 44 -3.30 8.00 -4.31
N VAL A 45 -2.93 9.27 -4.44
CA VAL A 45 -1.72 9.69 -5.18
C VAL A 45 -0.58 9.81 -4.18
N LEU A 46 0.52 9.10 -4.42
CA LEU A 46 1.63 9.01 -3.47
C LEU A 46 3.00 8.99 -4.16
N PHE A 47 4.03 9.41 -3.43
CA PHE A 47 5.41 9.15 -3.78
C PHE A 47 5.98 8.03 -2.91
N SER A 48 6.97 7.29 -3.44
CA SER A 48 7.56 6.16 -2.72
C SER A 48 8.19 6.58 -1.39
N HIS A 49 8.81 7.76 -1.33
CA HIS A 49 9.48 8.26 -0.13
C HIS A 49 8.49 8.53 1.03
N ASP A 50 7.27 8.97 0.73
CA ASP A 50 6.23 9.18 1.74
C ASP A 50 5.88 7.86 2.44
N ILE A 51 5.62 6.82 1.64
CA ILE A 51 5.20 5.52 2.15
C ILE A 51 6.36 4.80 2.83
N MET A 52 7.57 4.88 2.28
CA MET A 52 8.76 4.31 2.89
C MET A 52 9.04 4.88 4.29
N GLY A 53 8.86 6.19 4.48
CA GLY A 53 9.02 6.85 5.78
C GLY A 53 8.00 6.39 6.84
N ILE A 54 6.75 6.16 6.42
CA ILE A 54 5.70 5.63 7.29
C ILE A 54 5.94 4.15 7.59
N ALA A 55 6.25 3.35 6.57
CA ALA A 55 6.50 1.90 6.69
C ALA A 55 7.83 1.53 7.37
N LYS A 56 8.69 2.53 7.64
CA LYS A 56 10.05 2.33 8.19
C LYS A 56 10.93 1.44 7.32
N ILE A 57 10.80 1.58 6.00
CA ILE A 57 11.60 0.85 5.00
C ILE A 57 12.61 1.80 4.38
N SER A 58 13.91 1.47 4.46
CA SER A 58 14.98 2.23 3.81
C SER A 58 15.33 1.70 2.41
N ALA A 59 15.09 0.41 2.17
CA ALA A 59 15.44 -0.25 0.91
C ALA A 59 14.38 -0.03 -0.18
N VAL A 60 14.69 0.84 -1.14
CA VAL A 60 13.82 1.18 -2.28
C VAL A 60 13.41 -0.05 -3.09
N LYS A 61 14.34 -0.98 -3.32
CA LYS A 61 14.07 -2.24 -4.04
C LYS A 61 13.02 -3.09 -3.32
N THR A 62 13.08 -3.13 -1.99
CA THR A 62 12.11 -3.85 -1.15
C THR A 62 10.72 -3.21 -1.26
N TYR A 63 10.63 -1.89 -1.19
CA TYR A 63 9.37 -1.17 -1.40
C TYR A 63 8.74 -1.51 -2.76
N TYR A 64 9.49 -1.35 -3.86
CA TYR A 64 8.96 -1.61 -5.21
C TYR A 64 8.65 -3.08 -5.46
N LYS A 65 9.36 -4.01 -4.81
CA LYS A 65 9.01 -5.42 -4.87
C LYS A 65 7.65 -5.65 -4.22
N CYS A 66 7.51 -5.29 -2.94
CA CYS A 66 6.31 -5.60 -2.17
C CYS A 66 5.06 -4.84 -2.64
N ILE A 67 5.16 -3.58 -3.10
CA ILE A 67 3.99 -2.87 -3.64
C ILE A 67 3.49 -3.47 -4.97
N ARG A 68 4.40 -4.00 -5.79
CA ARG A 68 4.03 -4.74 -7.01
C ARG A 68 3.43 -6.09 -6.67
N GLU A 69 4.03 -6.82 -5.73
CA GLU A 69 3.47 -8.08 -5.25
C GLU A 69 2.06 -7.90 -4.65
N LEU A 70 1.82 -6.87 -3.83
CA LEU A 70 0.47 -6.53 -3.34
C LEU A 70 -0.52 -6.28 -4.49
N ASN A 71 -0.08 -5.66 -5.58
CA ASN A 71 -0.89 -5.47 -6.78
C ASN A 71 -1.15 -6.78 -7.53
N ASP A 72 -0.10 -7.56 -7.77
CA ASP A 72 -0.15 -8.79 -8.54
C ASP A 72 -0.97 -9.86 -7.81
N TYR A 73 -0.99 -9.83 -6.48
CA TYR A 73 -1.82 -10.69 -5.64
C TYR A 73 -3.26 -10.17 -5.46
N GLY A 74 -3.57 -8.98 -5.97
CA GLY A 74 -4.93 -8.43 -5.99
C GLY A 74 -5.38 -7.73 -4.70
N TYR A 75 -4.46 -7.46 -3.77
CA TYR A 75 -4.78 -6.77 -2.51
C TYR A 75 -4.96 -5.26 -2.68
N ILE A 76 -4.28 -4.67 -3.67
CA ILE A 76 -4.45 -3.29 -4.10
C ILE A 76 -4.40 -3.23 -5.62
N LYS A 77 -4.75 -2.08 -6.20
CA LYS A 77 -4.40 -1.77 -7.60
C LYS A 77 -3.35 -0.66 -7.61
N TYR A 78 -2.17 -0.95 -8.12
CA TYR A 78 -1.05 -0.03 -8.21
C TYR A 78 -0.81 0.42 -9.65
N ILE A 79 -0.82 1.73 -9.89
CA ILE A 79 -0.45 2.34 -11.17
C ILE A 79 0.81 3.18 -10.94
N PRO A 80 2.00 2.69 -11.36
CA PRO A 80 3.24 3.44 -11.19
C PRO A 80 3.24 4.71 -12.03
N SER A 81 3.93 5.74 -11.54
CA SER A 81 4.31 6.90 -12.32
C SER A 81 5.83 6.99 -12.38
N TYR A 82 6.36 7.27 -13.57
CA TYR A 82 7.79 7.43 -13.82
C TYR A 82 8.23 8.90 -13.93
N LYS A 83 7.31 9.85 -13.68
CA LYS A 83 7.58 11.28 -13.74
C LYS A 83 7.75 11.86 -12.35
N ASN A 84 8.81 12.64 -12.13
CA ASN A 84 9.10 13.26 -10.83
C ASN A 84 7.98 14.17 -10.32
N ASN A 85 7.15 14.73 -11.21
CA ASN A 85 6.05 15.63 -10.86
C ASN A 85 4.67 14.94 -10.81
N GLN A 86 4.64 13.60 -10.88
CA GLN A 86 3.39 12.83 -10.85
C GLN A 86 3.56 11.64 -9.92
N GLY A 87 2.77 11.60 -8.84
CA GLY A 87 2.75 10.47 -7.93
C GLY A 87 2.19 9.21 -8.58
N SER A 88 2.58 8.05 -8.04
CA SER A 88 1.92 6.79 -8.37
C SER A 88 0.51 6.78 -7.78
N LYS A 89 -0.40 5.98 -8.36
CA LYS A 89 -1.77 5.84 -7.87
C LYS A 89 -1.98 4.47 -7.25
N VAL A 90 -2.58 4.44 -6.07
CA VAL A 90 -3.02 3.20 -5.40
C VAL A 90 -4.52 3.26 -5.19
N PHE A 91 -5.22 2.22 -5.62
CA PHE A 91 -6.62 2.01 -5.29
C PHE A 91 -6.75 0.88 -4.29
N PHE A 92 -7.61 1.09 -3.29
CA PHE A 92 -8.04 0.06 -2.37
C PHE A 92 -9.33 -0.55 -2.90
N ASN A 93 -9.39 -1.88 -2.93
CA ASN A 93 -10.63 -2.59 -3.21
C ASN A 93 -11.56 -2.37 -2.01
N SER A 94 -12.75 -1.81 -2.27
CA SER A 94 -13.78 -1.54 -1.25
C SER A 94 -14.64 -2.77 -0.99
#